data_AF-A0A7S0KH91-F1
#
_entry.id   AF-A0A7S0KH91-F1
#
_cell.length_a   1.000
_cell.length_b   1.000
_cell.length_c   1.000
_cell.angle_alpha   90.00
_cell.angle_beta   90.00
_cell.angle_gamma   90.00
#
_symmetry.space_group_name_H-M   'P 1'
#
loop_
_entity.id
_entity.type
_entity.pdbx_description
1 polymer ?
#
loop_
_entity_poly.entity_id
_entity_poly.type
_entity_poly.pdbx_seq_one_letter_code
_entity_poly.pdbx_strand_id
1 'polypeptide(L)'
;LGDRRITMSKREKYFEALRKQKLDTVRWSIGAGGQSPGLRDDDGYTAIMICAQGNLHKALRMLCDHVRRAREKELMDLTDGDGEGRTALMMAAHNGHVEACQELLDAGCNYRAKCRKGMTAADYARKKGHDELAARIDRGGESEEEDTDDDDDVDPNAPEGETATQRSKRKKKELEALERRGGDSGDKKQQEATQKKAEQEAKRLEAEANRPTPCWAEVDKAIAGDLKELALEDDGGDLALAAVPTGEEVDPATWWAISVNNLKISMRAKLTVLPAAVARLSGLRTLILSDNSLTSLPGEIGELSQLRVLEAERNQIASIPDEIANCKNLENVRVGYNKITDLSALADCDNLVTLVVDGNALDSLESLNLREKQRLVTLSAKKNGIESVPADLGKCQLLAEIFLNDNKIGDLPMSMGELKEKKVRAIELDGNPLNDPKVKKMMGKSANLVKELLVYVRKNGVKEGGGGGKGGKGGKGKKGKKAKAESSDDEPEPEPE
;
A
#
# COMPACT_ATOMS: atom_id res chain seq x y z
N LEU A 1 45.08 -24.79 -28.62
CA LEU A 1 44.87 -24.17 -27.30
C LEU A 1 43.90 -23.00 -27.48
N GLY A 2 42.60 -23.31 -27.56
CA GLY A 2 41.55 -22.31 -27.71
C GLY A 2 41.08 -21.88 -26.32
N ASP A 3 41.40 -20.65 -25.95
CA ASP A 3 40.95 -19.99 -24.72
C ASP A 3 39.44 -19.69 -24.82
N ARG A 4 38.61 -20.71 -24.56
CA ARG A 4 37.17 -20.51 -24.32
C ARG A 4 37.04 -19.85 -22.94
N ARG A 5 37.00 -18.53 -22.90
CA ARG A 5 36.43 -17.83 -21.75
C ARG A 5 34.96 -18.25 -21.65
N ILE A 6 34.68 -19.20 -20.75
CA ILE A 6 33.32 -19.55 -20.35
C ILE A 6 32.73 -18.28 -19.74
N THR A 7 31.85 -17.61 -20.47
CA THR A 7 31.16 -16.43 -19.97
C THR A 7 30.16 -16.89 -18.91
N MET A 8 30.50 -16.72 -17.63
CA MET A 8 29.61 -17.08 -16.51
C MET A 8 28.23 -16.47 -16.70
N SER A 9 27.19 -17.26 -16.45
CA SER A 9 25.79 -16.82 -16.54
C SER A 9 25.49 -15.73 -15.50
N LYS A 10 24.42 -14.94 -15.72
CA LYS A 10 24.01 -13.91 -14.75
C LYS A 10 23.69 -14.53 -13.37
N ARG A 11 23.13 -15.74 -13.36
CA ARG A 11 22.85 -16.55 -12.16
C ARG A 11 24.13 -16.96 -11.44
N GLU A 12 25.11 -17.51 -12.15
CA GLU A 12 26.41 -17.89 -11.56
C GLU A 12 27.15 -16.69 -10.98
N LYS A 13 27.16 -15.55 -11.68
CA LYS A 13 27.78 -14.31 -11.21
C LYS A 13 27.14 -13.80 -9.92
N TYR A 14 25.82 -13.97 -9.79
CA TYR A 14 25.09 -13.59 -8.59
C TYR A 14 25.48 -14.44 -7.37
N PHE A 15 25.47 -15.77 -7.51
CA PHE A 15 25.90 -16.66 -6.43
C PHE A 15 27.38 -16.53 -6.08
N GLU A 16 28.23 -16.31 -7.08
CA GLU A 16 29.65 -16.04 -6.85
C GLU A 16 29.87 -14.70 -6.13
N ALA A 17 29.07 -13.67 -6.45
CA ALA A 17 29.11 -12.39 -5.76
C ALA A 17 28.63 -12.51 -4.31
N LEU A 18 27.64 -13.35 -4.02
CA LEU A 18 27.19 -13.66 -2.66
C LEU A 18 28.32 -14.32 -1.86
N ARG A 19 28.91 -15.42 -2.37
CA ARG A 19 30.00 -16.14 -1.71
C ARG A 19 31.24 -15.28 -1.46
N LYS A 20 31.53 -14.33 -2.36
CA LYS A 20 32.63 -13.35 -2.23
C LYS A 20 32.25 -12.04 -1.52
N GLN A 21 31.04 -11.92 -0.99
CA GLN A 21 30.49 -10.69 -0.38
C GLN A 21 30.70 -9.41 -1.23
N LYS A 22 30.57 -9.49 -2.55
CA LYS A 22 30.62 -8.32 -3.44
C LYS A 22 29.30 -7.55 -3.39
N LEU A 23 29.09 -6.80 -2.31
CA LEU A 23 27.80 -6.18 -1.97
C LEU A 23 27.20 -5.34 -3.10
N ASP A 24 28.01 -4.56 -3.84
CA ASP A 24 27.51 -3.75 -4.96
C ASP A 24 26.97 -4.61 -6.11
N THR A 25 27.63 -5.72 -6.40
CA THR A 25 27.19 -6.67 -7.44
C THR A 25 25.93 -7.39 -6.99
N VAL A 26 25.82 -7.78 -5.73
CA VAL A 26 24.62 -8.40 -5.16
C VAL A 26 23.46 -7.41 -5.18
N ARG A 27 23.68 -6.14 -4.78
CA ARG A 27 22.69 -5.06 -4.77
C ARG A 27 22.16 -4.78 -6.17
N TRP A 28 23.06 -4.69 -7.15
CA TRP A 28 22.68 -4.52 -8.54
C TRP A 28 21.88 -5.73 -9.05
N SER A 29 22.30 -6.94 -8.70
CA SER A 29 21.66 -8.18 -9.14
C SER A 29 20.22 -8.32 -8.64
N ILE A 30 19.95 -7.98 -7.38
CA ILE A 30 18.58 -8.02 -6.80
C ILE A 30 17.72 -6.81 -7.19
N GLY A 31 18.33 -5.70 -7.63
CA GLY A 31 17.60 -4.50 -8.07
C GLY A 31 17.35 -4.47 -9.57
N ALA A 32 18.39 -4.15 -10.34
CA ALA A 32 18.31 -3.98 -11.80
C ALA A 32 18.59 -5.29 -12.58
N GLY A 33 19.26 -6.26 -11.95
CA GLY A 33 19.66 -7.52 -12.55
C GLY A 33 18.59 -8.62 -12.52
N GLY A 34 17.44 -8.37 -11.88
CA GLY A 34 16.28 -9.26 -11.84
C GLY A 34 16.49 -10.60 -11.13
N GLN A 35 17.48 -10.70 -10.23
CA GLN A 35 17.70 -11.91 -9.43
C GLN A 35 16.87 -11.85 -8.15
N SER A 36 16.17 -12.94 -7.82
CA SER A 36 15.41 -13.04 -6.56
C SER A 36 16.26 -13.65 -5.44
N PRO A 37 16.13 -13.19 -4.19
CA PRO A 37 16.67 -13.88 -3.01
C PRO A 37 16.17 -15.33 -2.85
N GLY A 38 15.01 -15.66 -3.43
CA GLY A 38 14.44 -17.01 -3.46
C GLY A 38 15.01 -17.91 -4.57
N LEU A 39 15.87 -17.39 -5.44
CA LEU A 39 16.50 -18.19 -6.50
C LEU A 39 17.37 -19.29 -5.87
N ARG A 40 17.23 -20.50 -6.38
CA ARG A 40 18.01 -21.67 -5.95
C ARG A 40 19.29 -21.82 -6.78
N ASP A 41 20.37 -22.24 -6.16
CA ASP A 41 21.56 -22.73 -6.86
C ASP A 41 21.39 -24.18 -7.33
N ASP A 42 22.43 -24.79 -7.88
CA ASP A 42 22.37 -26.14 -8.44
C ASP A 42 22.27 -27.23 -7.36
N ASP A 43 22.58 -26.87 -6.11
CA ASP A 43 22.43 -27.73 -4.92
C ASP A 43 21.06 -27.51 -4.23
N GLY A 44 20.19 -26.69 -4.81
CA GLY A 44 18.84 -26.42 -4.30
C GLY A 44 18.78 -25.42 -3.14
N TYR A 45 19.85 -24.70 -2.81
CA TYR A 45 19.89 -23.70 -1.75
C TYR A 45 19.53 -22.31 -2.27
N THR A 46 18.74 -21.56 -1.50
CA THR A 46 18.44 -20.16 -1.82
C THR A 46 19.62 -19.25 -1.52
N ALA A 47 19.64 -18.04 -2.09
CA ALA A 47 20.64 -17.02 -1.77
C ALA A 47 20.71 -16.73 -0.26
N ILE A 48 19.55 -16.69 0.41
CA ILE A 48 19.42 -16.48 1.86
C ILE A 48 20.04 -17.65 2.63
N MET A 49 19.79 -18.91 2.21
CA MET A 49 20.40 -20.09 2.83
C MET A 49 21.93 -20.10 2.71
N ILE A 50 22.46 -19.77 1.53
CA ILE A 50 23.92 -19.71 1.31
C ILE A 50 24.56 -18.66 2.23
N CYS A 51 23.93 -17.49 2.35
CA CYS A 51 24.42 -16.45 3.26
C CYS A 51 24.30 -16.83 4.74
N ALA A 52 23.20 -17.47 5.14
CA ALA A 52 22.98 -17.94 6.49
C ALA A 52 23.97 -19.05 6.90
N GLN A 53 24.24 -19.99 6.00
CA GLN A 53 25.17 -21.10 6.22
C GLN A 53 26.64 -20.63 6.31
N GLY A 54 27.01 -19.59 5.57
CA GLY A 54 28.38 -19.07 5.52
C GLY A 54 28.68 -17.89 6.46
N ASN A 55 27.77 -17.58 7.39
CA ASN A 55 27.81 -16.39 8.25
C ASN A 55 28.05 -15.05 7.49
N LEU A 56 27.48 -14.91 6.30
CA LEU A 56 27.66 -13.75 5.42
C LEU A 56 26.70 -12.61 5.82
N HIS A 57 26.73 -12.16 7.08
CA HIS A 57 25.75 -11.25 7.69
C HIS A 57 25.49 -9.96 6.87
N LYS A 58 26.50 -9.36 6.22
CA LYS A 58 26.31 -8.16 5.39
C LYS A 58 25.46 -8.41 4.14
N ALA A 59 25.73 -9.53 3.45
CA ALA A 59 24.96 -9.92 2.29
C ALA A 59 23.56 -10.41 2.72
N LEU A 60 23.48 -11.14 3.83
CA LEU A 60 22.23 -11.62 4.42
C LEU A 60 21.30 -10.46 4.79
N ARG A 61 21.78 -9.47 5.55
CA ARG A 61 21.03 -8.24 5.89
C ARG A 61 20.46 -7.57 4.66
N MET A 62 21.27 -7.43 3.61
CA MET A 62 20.84 -6.79 2.37
C MET A 62 19.76 -7.60 1.62
N LEU A 63 19.84 -8.93 1.64
CA LEU A 63 18.80 -9.80 1.09
C LEU A 63 17.52 -9.72 1.94
N CYS A 64 17.63 -9.82 3.27
CA CYS A 64 16.51 -9.69 4.20
C CYS A 64 15.80 -8.32 4.08
N ASP A 65 16.56 -7.23 3.97
CA ASP A 65 16.02 -5.88 3.74
C ASP A 65 15.27 -5.79 2.41
N HIS A 66 15.80 -6.42 1.37
CA HIS A 66 15.14 -6.47 0.07
C HIS A 66 13.82 -7.25 0.17
N VAL A 67 13.83 -8.43 0.81
CA VAL A 67 12.64 -9.25 1.05
C VAL A 67 11.60 -8.49 1.88
N ARG A 68 12.03 -7.77 2.92
CA ARG A 68 11.15 -6.95 3.77
C ARG A 68 10.53 -5.81 2.98
N ARG A 69 11.30 -5.11 2.15
CA ARG A 69 10.81 -4.04 1.27
C ARG A 69 9.87 -4.57 0.17
N ALA A 70 10.16 -5.76 -0.37
CA ALA A 70 9.32 -6.44 -1.34
C ALA A 70 8.07 -7.10 -0.70
N ARG A 71 8.01 -7.17 0.64
CA ARG A 71 6.98 -7.87 1.43
C ARG A 71 6.86 -9.36 1.11
N GLU A 72 7.95 -9.99 0.66
CA GLU A 72 8.01 -11.40 0.27
C GLU A 72 8.49 -12.28 1.43
N LYS A 73 7.90 -12.10 2.62
CA LYS A 73 8.39 -12.69 3.89
C LYS A 73 8.62 -14.21 3.79
N GLU A 74 7.76 -14.89 3.03
CA GLU A 74 7.81 -16.33 2.76
C GLU A 74 9.14 -16.81 2.17
N LEU A 75 9.89 -15.94 1.46
CA LEU A 75 11.20 -16.28 0.89
C LEU A 75 12.26 -16.61 1.95
N MET A 76 12.12 -16.05 3.16
CA MET A 76 13.02 -16.35 4.29
C MET A 76 12.73 -17.73 4.90
N ASP A 77 11.49 -18.20 4.76
CA ASP A 77 11.01 -19.44 5.36
C ASP A 77 11.03 -20.62 4.38
N LEU A 78 11.53 -20.41 3.15
CA LEU A 78 11.74 -21.47 2.19
C LEU A 78 12.63 -22.58 2.78
N THR A 79 12.31 -23.82 2.41
CA THR A 79 13.09 -25.00 2.79
C THR A 79 14.08 -25.41 1.70
N ASP A 80 15.13 -26.12 2.08
CA ASP A 80 16.04 -26.77 1.11
C ASP A 80 15.25 -27.67 0.13
N GLY A 81 15.67 -27.69 -1.14
CA GLY A 81 14.92 -28.31 -2.23
C GLY A 81 14.95 -29.84 -2.17
N ASP A 82 16.13 -30.39 -1.90
CA ASP A 82 16.40 -31.84 -1.94
C ASP A 82 16.78 -32.42 -0.56
N GLY A 83 16.55 -31.66 0.51
CA GLY A 83 17.02 -31.97 1.86
C GLY A 83 15.93 -32.31 2.89
N GLU A 84 16.29 -32.12 4.16
CA GLU A 84 15.50 -32.46 5.35
C GLU A 84 14.38 -31.45 5.65
N GLY A 85 14.13 -30.49 4.75
CA GLY A 85 13.18 -29.40 4.96
C GLY A 85 13.75 -28.32 5.89
N ARG A 86 15.05 -28.01 5.77
CA ARG A 86 15.72 -27.02 6.64
C ARG A 86 15.53 -25.61 6.11
N THR A 87 15.22 -24.67 7.00
CA THR A 87 15.17 -23.23 6.70
C THR A 87 16.56 -22.59 6.82
N ALA A 88 16.71 -21.37 6.32
CA ALA A 88 17.96 -20.60 6.48
C ALA A 88 18.33 -20.40 7.97
N LEU A 89 17.34 -20.18 8.85
CA LEU A 89 17.57 -20.04 10.28
C LEU A 89 18.08 -21.35 10.90
N MET A 90 17.54 -22.51 10.51
CA MET A 90 18.04 -23.81 10.98
C MET A 90 19.49 -24.07 10.57
N MET A 91 19.88 -23.64 9.37
CA MET A 91 21.27 -23.77 8.88
C MET A 91 22.23 -22.87 9.68
N ALA A 92 21.85 -21.61 9.93
CA ALA A 92 22.63 -20.70 10.76
C ALA A 92 22.75 -21.20 12.22
N ALA A 93 21.65 -21.68 12.79
CA ALA A 93 21.60 -22.20 14.15
C ALA A 93 22.44 -23.48 14.32
N HIS A 94 22.44 -24.37 13.32
CA HIS A 94 23.28 -25.58 13.31
C HIS A 94 24.78 -25.27 13.35
N ASN A 95 25.20 -24.15 12.78
CA ASN A 95 26.60 -23.72 12.74
C ASN A 95 26.96 -22.73 13.85
N GLY A 96 26.02 -22.37 14.74
CA GLY A 96 26.24 -21.41 15.81
C GLY A 96 26.46 -19.97 15.32
N HIS A 97 25.94 -19.60 14.16
CA HIS A 97 26.14 -18.28 13.57
C HIS A 97 25.17 -17.26 14.19
N VAL A 98 25.61 -16.63 15.29
CA VAL A 98 24.80 -15.70 16.09
C VAL A 98 24.35 -14.50 15.27
N GLU A 99 25.25 -13.88 14.50
CA GLU A 99 24.93 -12.68 13.70
C GLU A 99 23.93 -13.02 12.61
N ALA A 100 24.14 -14.13 11.88
CA ALA A 100 23.19 -14.56 10.85
C ALA A 100 21.81 -14.92 11.42
N CYS A 101 21.75 -15.52 12.62
CA CYS A 101 20.49 -15.78 13.30
C CYS A 101 19.78 -14.48 13.68
N GLN A 102 20.50 -13.49 14.22
CA GLN A 102 19.89 -12.20 14.58
C GLN A 102 19.32 -11.49 13.36
N GLU A 103 20.05 -11.40 12.24
CA GLU A 103 19.56 -10.75 11.01
C GLU A 103 18.29 -11.41 10.45
N LEU A 104 18.16 -12.73 10.62
CA LEU A 104 16.96 -13.47 10.20
C LEU A 104 15.78 -13.26 11.15
N LEU A 105 16.04 -13.18 12.46
CA LEU A 105 15.03 -12.92 13.48
C LEU A 105 14.50 -11.48 13.39
N ASP A 106 15.39 -10.49 13.23
CA ASP A 106 15.03 -9.07 13.03
C ASP A 106 14.21 -8.87 11.74
N ALA A 107 14.47 -9.70 10.71
CA ALA A 107 13.69 -9.72 9.49
C ALA A 107 12.34 -10.43 9.65
N GLY A 108 12.11 -11.08 10.79
CA GLY A 108 10.84 -11.69 11.20
C GLY A 108 10.63 -13.11 10.71
N CYS A 109 11.67 -13.87 10.35
CA CYS A 109 11.52 -15.26 9.90
C CYS A 109 10.75 -16.14 10.91
N ASN A 110 10.12 -17.20 10.42
CA ASN A 110 9.39 -18.13 11.27
C ASN A 110 10.35 -19.05 12.04
N TYR A 111 10.77 -18.59 13.22
CA TYR A 111 11.67 -19.33 14.10
C TYR A 111 11.07 -20.62 14.69
N ARG A 112 9.74 -20.78 14.62
CA ARG A 112 9.00 -21.97 15.07
C ARG A 112 8.78 -23.00 13.96
N ALA A 113 9.28 -22.73 12.74
CA ALA A 113 9.22 -23.70 11.65
C ALA A 113 9.91 -25.01 12.06
N LYS A 114 9.35 -26.14 11.62
CA LYS A 114 9.87 -27.48 11.89
C LYS A 114 10.32 -28.13 10.59
N CYS A 115 11.49 -28.78 10.61
CA CYS A 115 11.95 -29.58 9.47
C CYS A 115 11.19 -30.91 9.41
N ARG A 116 11.47 -31.76 8.40
CA ARG A 116 10.84 -33.09 8.26
C ARG A 116 11.07 -34.01 9.46
N LYS A 117 12.16 -33.79 10.22
CA LYS A 117 12.46 -34.50 11.48
C LYS A 117 11.77 -33.89 12.71
N GLY A 118 10.94 -32.86 12.52
CA GLY A 118 10.22 -32.17 13.60
C GLY A 118 11.06 -31.19 14.41
N MET A 119 12.34 -30.98 14.05
CA MET A 119 13.26 -30.10 14.78
C MET A 119 13.11 -28.64 14.36
N THR A 120 13.16 -27.73 15.33
CA THR A 120 13.20 -26.27 15.15
C THR A 120 14.64 -25.76 15.04
N ALA A 121 14.82 -24.47 14.71
CA ALA A 121 16.14 -23.86 14.71
C ALA A 121 16.81 -23.88 16.10
N ALA A 122 16.04 -23.65 17.17
CA ALA A 122 16.54 -23.76 18.54
C ALA A 122 17.00 -25.19 18.88
N ASP A 123 16.30 -26.22 18.41
CA ASP A 123 16.70 -27.62 18.61
C ASP A 123 18.02 -27.94 17.89
N TYR A 124 18.24 -27.38 16.70
CA TYR A 124 19.51 -27.50 15.99
C TYR A 124 20.68 -26.82 16.75
N ALA A 125 20.44 -25.65 17.34
CA ALA A 125 21.43 -24.96 18.17
C ALA A 125 21.78 -25.77 19.44
N ARG A 126 20.77 -26.26 20.18
CA ARG A 126 20.98 -27.12 21.37
C ARG A 126 21.76 -28.39 21.05
N LYS A 127 21.39 -29.07 19.96
CA LYS A 127 22.07 -30.31 19.53
C LYS A 127 23.56 -30.10 19.25
N LYS A 128 23.97 -28.86 18.97
CA LYS A 128 25.36 -28.47 18.70
C LYS A 128 26.05 -27.80 19.88
N GLY A 129 25.37 -27.66 21.02
CA GLY A 129 25.91 -27.05 22.23
C GLY A 129 25.86 -25.52 22.22
N HIS A 130 24.96 -24.91 21.45
CA HIS A 130 24.76 -23.46 21.39
C HIS A 130 23.52 -23.04 22.19
N ASP A 131 23.53 -23.29 23.51
CA ASP A 131 22.35 -23.14 24.37
C ASP A 131 21.90 -21.67 24.52
N GLU A 132 22.84 -20.73 24.63
CA GLU A 132 22.52 -19.29 24.67
C GLU A 132 21.85 -18.81 23.37
N LEU A 133 22.32 -19.28 22.23
CA LEU A 133 21.73 -18.99 20.93
C LEU A 133 20.33 -19.62 20.81
N ALA A 134 20.15 -20.84 21.31
CA ALA A 134 18.84 -21.50 21.33
C ALA A 134 17.83 -20.72 22.19
N ALA A 135 18.23 -20.26 23.38
CA ALA A 135 17.38 -19.43 24.24
C ALA A 135 16.98 -18.12 23.56
N ARG A 136 17.92 -17.46 22.86
CA ARG A 136 17.64 -16.26 22.07
C ARG A 136 16.66 -16.52 20.91
N ILE A 137 16.81 -17.64 20.20
CA ILE A 137 15.90 -18.03 19.12
C ILE A 137 14.49 -18.27 19.65
N ASP A 138 14.33 -18.95 20.79
CA ASP A 138 13.01 -19.22 21.38
C ASP A 138 12.26 -17.95 21.80
N ARG A 139 13.00 -16.91 22.21
CA ARG A 139 12.49 -15.56 22.49
C ARG A 139 12.26 -14.71 21.24
N GLY A 140 12.53 -15.23 20.05
CA GLY A 140 12.35 -14.48 18.80
C GLY A 140 13.40 -13.38 18.56
N GLY A 141 14.53 -13.39 19.28
CA GLY A 141 15.62 -12.43 19.08
C GLY A 141 15.67 -11.24 20.05
N GLU A 142 14.78 -11.19 21.04
CA GLU A 142 14.75 -10.13 22.08
C GLU A 142 15.92 -10.30 23.08
N SER A 143 16.61 -9.19 23.38
CA SER A 143 17.66 -9.09 24.41
C SER A 143 17.05 -8.92 25.80
N GLU A 144 17.71 -9.44 26.85
CA GLU A 144 17.31 -9.32 28.26
C GLU A 144 17.59 -7.95 28.89
N GLU A 145 17.89 -6.93 28.07
CA GLU A 145 18.08 -5.57 28.61
C GLU A 145 16.69 -4.98 28.91
N GLU A 146 16.25 -5.19 30.15
CA GLU A 146 15.21 -4.39 30.79
C GLU A 146 15.60 -2.91 30.64
N ASP A 147 14.72 -2.12 30.03
CA ASP A 147 14.78 -0.66 29.99
C ASP A 147 14.86 -0.11 31.44
N THR A 148 16.07 0.02 31.97
CA THR A 148 16.35 0.87 33.12
C THR A 148 16.56 2.29 32.63
N ASP A 149 15.52 2.89 32.07
CA ASP A 149 15.44 4.35 31.93
C ASP A 149 14.52 4.86 33.04
N ASP A 150 15.15 5.07 34.20
CA ASP A 150 14.74 6.07 35.17
C ASP A 150 14.72 7.43 34.45
N ASP A 151 13.55 7.94 34.07
CA ASP A 151 13.32 9.38 33.94
C ASP A 151 11.81 9.72 34.05
N ASP A 152 11.46 10.36 35.17
CA ASP A 152 10.44 11.40 35.32
C ASP A 152 8.95 11.14 35.03
N ASP A 153 8.36 10.09 35.62
CA ASP A 153 6.91 10.09 35.90
C ASP A 153 6.60 10.65 37.31
N VAL A 154 6.56 11.98 37.39
CA VAL A 154 6.00 12.70 38.54
C VAL A 154 4.48 12.51 38.55
N ASP A 155 4.01 11.48 39.28
CA ASP A 155 2.59 11.31 39.60
C ASP A 155 2.06 12.55 40.37
N PRO A 156 1.12 13.32 39.79
CA PRO A 156 0.65 14.60 40.32
C PRO A 156 -0.25 14.48 41.56
N ASN A 157 -0.47 13.27 42.09
CA ASN A 157 -1.38 13.04 43.23
C ASN A 157 -0.71 12.34 44.43
N ALA A 158 0.61 12.45 44.57
CA ALA A 158 1.32 11.95 45.74
C ALA A 158 1.06 12.84 46.98
N PRO A 159 0.73 12.27 48.16
CA PRO A 159 0.65 13.03 49.40
C PRO A 159 2.01 13.63 49.74
N GLU A 160 2.08 14.92 50.04
CA GLU A 160 3.32 15.60 50.41
C GLU A 160 3.92 14.98 51.69
N GLY A 161 5.17 14.52 51.60
CA GLY A 161 5.95 14.02 52.74
C GLY A 161 6.25 12.52 52.75
N GLU A 162 5.88 11.76 51.72
CA GLU A 162 6.20 10.33 51.64
C GLU A 162 7.63 10.09 51.11
N THR A 163 8.47 9.37 51.88
CA THR A 163 9.85 9.05 51.47
C THR A 163 9.86 8.03 50.32
N ALA A 164 10.89 8.05 49.46
CA ALA A 164 11.01 7.14 48.30
C ALA A 164 10.81 5.66 48.66
N THR A 165 11.27 5.24 49.84
CA THR A 165 11.11 3.88 50.37
C THR A 165 9.65 3.53 50.72
N GLN A 166 8.87 4.52 51.18
CA GLN A 166 7.44 4.34 51.47
C GLN A 166 6.63 4.29 50.17
N ARG A 167 6.97 5.13 49.18
CA ARG A 167 6.37 5.14 47.83
C ARG A 167 6.56 3.79 47.12
N SER A 168 7.77 3.23 47.15
CA SER A 168 8.04 1.89 46.57
C SER A 168 7.31 0.77 47.29
N LYS A 169 7.17 0.84 48.63
CA LYS A 169 6.40 -0.15 49.39
C LYS A 169 4.90 -0.08 49.08
N ARG A 170 4.35 1.13 48.90
CA ARG A 170 2.95 1.32 48.50
C ARG A 170 2.73 0.80 47.08
N LYS A 171 3.57 1.20 46.13
CA LYS A 171 3.50 0.75 44.73
C LYS A 171 3.61 -0.78 44.63
N LYS A 172 4.52 -1.40 45.39
CA LYS A 172 4.64 -2.87 45.49
C LYS A 172 3.38 -3.52 46.06
N LYS A 173 2.80 -2.98 47.13
CA LYS A 173 1.59 -3.52 47.77
C LYS A 173 0.35 -3.36 46.89
N GLU A 174 0.31 -2.30 46.09
CA GLU A 174 -0.74 -2.02 45.11
C GLU A 174 -0.62 -2.93 43.88
N LEU A 175 0.61 -3.21 43.41
CA LEU A 175 0.91 -4.18 42.36
C LEU A 175 0.57 -5.61 42.80
N GLU A 176 0.95 -6.01 44.03
CA GLU A 176 0.56 -7.30 44.63
C GLU A 176 -0.97 -7.41 44.85
N ALA A 177 -1.67 -6.30 45.09
CA ALA A 177 -3.13 -6.27 45.18
C ALA A 177 -3.80 -6.34 43.80
N LEU A 178 -3.17 -5.75 42.78
CA LEU A 178 -3.61 -5.85 41.38
C LEU A 178 -3.39 -7.26 40.84
N GLU A 179 -2.27 -7.92 41.18
CA GLU A 179 -1.99 -9.32 40.84
C GLU A 179 -3.00 -10.27 41.48
N ARG A 180 -3.40 -10.02 42.74
CA ARG A 180 -4.49 -10.77 43.41
C ARG A 180 -5.87 -10.53 42.77
N ARG A 181 -6.10 -9.38 42.12
CA ARG A 181 -7.32 -9.10 41.35
C ARG A 181 -7.24 -9.56 39.88
N GLY A 182 -6.04 -9.68 39.33
CA GLY A 182 -5.76 -9.94 37.91
C GLY A 182 -5.86 -11.39 37.47
N GLY A 183 -5.78 -12.35 38.42
CA GLY A 183 -5.78 -13.79 38.15
C GLY A 183 -7.06 -14.38 37.54
N ASP A 184 -8.17 -13.63 37.44
CA ASP A 184 -9.44 -14.10 36.86
C ASP A 184 -9.88 -13.31 35.61
N SER A 185 -9.16 -12.24 35.25
CA SER A 185 -9.55 -11.34 34.15
C SER A 185 -8.83 -11.64 32.82
N GLY A 186 -7.60 -12.17 32.88
CA GLY A 186 -6.83 -12.61 31.71
C GLY A 186 -7.41 -13.89 31.11
N ASP A 187 -7.73 -14.87 31.95
CA ASP A 187 -8.35 -16.13 31.52
C ASP A 187 -9.75 -15.90 30.93
N LYS A 188 -10.54 -14.98 31.49
CA LYS A 188 -11.84 -14.61 30.90
C LYS A 188 -11.72 -13.94 29.53
N LYS A 189 -10.78 -13.00 29.35
CA LYS A 189 -10.55 -12.38 28.02
C LYS A 189 -10.03 -13.40 27.00
N GLN A 190 -9.19 -14.33 27.44
CA GLN A 190 -8.63 -15.36 26.58
C GLN A 190 -9.65 -16.45 26.25
N GLN A 191 -10.53 -16.80 27.20
CA GLN A 191 -11.71 -17.65 27.00
C GLN A 191 -12.75 -16.98 26.09
N GLU A 192 -13.04 -15.69 26.27
CA GLU A 192 -13.94 -14.93 25.38
C GLU A 192 -13.37 -14.82 23.96
N ALA A 193 -12.06 -14.61 23.80
CA ALA A 193 -11.41 -14.55 22.49
C ALA A 193 -11.41 -15.92 21.80
N THR A 194 -11.16 -17.00 22.55
CA THR A 194 -11.22 -18.37 22.00
C THR A 194 -12.64 -18.80 21.69
N GLN A 195 -13.62 -18.43 22.51
CA GLN A 195 -15.04 -18.67 22.24
C GLN A 195 -15.52 -17.89 21.02
N LYS A 196 -15.18 -16.60 20.88
CA LYS A 196 -15.49 -15.81 19.68
C LYS A 196 -14.85 -16.41 18.42
N LYS A 197 -13.61 -16.91 18.53
CA LYS A 197 -12.93 -17.57 17.41
C LYS A 197 -13.59 -18.90 17.05
N ALA A 198 -14.00 -19.70 18.03
CA ALA A 198 -14.72 -20.95 17.82
C ALA A 198 -16.12 -20.72 17.24
N GLU A 199 -16.84 -19.69 17.68
CA GLU A 199 -18.13 -19.28 17.11
C GLU A 199 -17.98 -18.78 15.66
N GLN A 200 -16.92 -18.03 15.35
CA GLN A 200 -16.60 -17.62 13.98
C GLN A 200 -16.24 -18.82 13.09
N GLU A 201 -15.48 -19.77 13.62
CA GLU A 201 -15.10 -21.00 12.91
C GLU A 201 -16.31 -21.91 12.68
N ALA A 202 -17.20 -22.06 13.67
CA ALA A 202 -18.45 -22.79 13.53
C ALA A 202 -19.39 -22.15 12.50
N LYS A 203 -19.56 -20.83 12.52
CA LYS A 203 -20.33 -20.10 11.49
C LYS A 203 -19.73 -20.25 10.10
N ARG A 204 -18.40 -20.28 9.99
CA ARG A 204 -17.70 -20.48 8.72
C ARG A 204 -17.94 -21.90 8.18
N LEU A 205 -17.85 -22.92 9.03
CA LEU A 205 -18.12 -24.32 8.67
C LEU A 205 -19.59 -24.54 8.29
N GLU A 206 -20.53 -23.93 9.02
CA GLU A 206 -21.95 -23.97 8.70
C GLU A 206 -22.25 -23.28 7.37
N ALA A 207 -21.64 -22.12 7.11
CA ALA A 207 -21.73 -21.47 5.82
C ALA A 207 -21.21 -22.42 4.72
N GLU A 208 -20.07 -23.07 4.95
CA GLU A 208 -19.41 -23.97 3.99
C GLU A 208 -20.22 -25.22 3.66
N ALA A 209 -21.04 -25.70 4.61
CA ALA A 209 -22.05 -26.72 4.36
C ALA A 209 -23.20 -26.24 3.44
N ASN A 210 -23.50 -24.94 3.42
CA ASN A 210 -24.55 -24.31 2.60
C ASN A 210 -24.03 -23.70 1.28
N ARG A 211 -22.91 -24.21 0.75
CA ARG A 211 -22.34 -23.73 -0.52
C ARG A 211 -23.29 -24.02 -1.71
N PRO A 212 -23.58 -23.02 -2.58
CA PRO A 212 -24.32 -23.22 -3.82
C PRO A 212 -23.56 -24.13 -4.79
N THR A 213 -24.30 -24.94 -5.55
CA THR A 213 -23.72 -25.73 -6.63
C THR A 213 -23.30 -24.80 -7.78
N PRO A 214 -22.04 -24.84 -8.24
CA PRO A 214 -21.58 -24.00 -9.32
C PRO A 214 -22.27 -24.35 -10.64
N CYS A 215 -22.73 -23.33 -11.35
CA CYS A 215 -23.33 -23.42 -12.66
C CYS A 215 -22.29 -23.32 -13.78
N TRP A 216 -21.18 -22.61 -13.53
CA TRP A 216 -20.11 -22.41 -14.49
C TRP A 216 -18.91 -23.31 -14.20
N ALA A 217 -18.36 -23.95 -15.24
CA ALA A 217 -17.26 -24.90 -15.10
C ALA A 217 -15.96 -24.21 -14.62
N GLU A 218 -15.77 -22.96 -15.01
CA GLU A 218 -14.66 -22.10 -14.57
C GLU A 218 -14.73 -21.83 -13.07
N VAL A 219 -15.95 -21.61 -12.55
CA VAL A 219 -16.20 -21.38 -11.12
C VAL A 219 -15.93 -22.67 -10.34
N ASP A 220 -16.37 -23.82 -10.84
CA ASP A 220 -16.10 -25.10 -10.18
C ASP A 220 -14.60 -25.40 -10.06
N LYS A 221 -13.84 -25.20 -11.16
CA LYS A 221 -12.37 -25.32 -11.16
C LYS A 221 -11.70 -24.31 -10.23
N ALA A 222 -12.21 -23.07 -10.19
CA ALA A 222 -11.67 -22.04 -9.31
C ALA A 222 -11.87 -22.40 -7.84
N ILE A 223 -13.01 -22.99 -7.47
CA ILE A 223 -13.26 -23.41 -6.10
C ILE A 223 -12.50 -24.69 -5.73
N ALA A 224 -12.25 -25.58 -6.69
CA ALA A 224 -11.37 -26.75 -6.48
C ALA A 224 -9.93 -26.34 -6.12
N GLY A 225 -9.56 -25.06 -6.29
CA GLY A 225 -8.25 -24.52 -5.95
C GLY A 225 -7.24 -24.55 -7.10
N ASP A 226 -7.66 -25.03 -8.26
CA ASP A 226 -6.81 -25.22 -9.44
C ASP A 226 -6.50 -23.92 -10.18
N LEU A 227 -7.25 -22.85 -9.91
CA LEU A 227 -7.11 -21.56 -10.56
C LEU A 227 -6.87 -20.43 -9.54
N LYS A 228 -5.85 -19.61 -9.83
CA LYS A 228 -5.60 -18.33 -9.14
C LYS A 228 -6.22 -17.13 -9.86
N GLU A 229 -6.67 -17.34 -11.09
CA GLU A 229 -7.28 -16.32 -11.93
C GLU A 229 -8.63 -16.84 -12.41
N LEU A 230 -9.66 -16.02 -12.23
CA LEU A 230 -11.02 -16.32 -12.68
C LEU A 230 -11.50 -15.15 -13.54
N ALA A 231 -11.72 -15.43 -14.82
CA ALA A 231 -12.29 -14.48 -15.76
C ALA A 231 -13.67 -14.96 -16.19
N LEU A 232 -14.67 -14.16 -15.87
CA LEU A 232 -16.08 -14.39 -16.17
C LEU A 232 -16.51 -13.36 -17.20
N GLU A 233 -16.52 -13.78 -18.46
CA GLU A 233 -16.80 -12.91 -19.59
C GLU A 233 -18.02 -13.46 -20.36
N ASP A 234 -19.09 -12.69 -20.41
CA ASP A 234 -20.24 -12.98 -21.28
C ASP A 234 -20.05 -12.24 -22.61
N ASP A 235 -19.48 -12.91 -23.60
CA ASP A 235 -19.28 -12.38 -24.94
C ASP A 235 -20.48 -12.63 -25.89
N GLY A 236 -21.59 -13.18 -25.38
CA GLY A 236 -22.78 -13.49 -26.18
C GLY A 236 -22.51 -14.36 -27.41
N GLY A 237 -21.38 -15.06 -27.47
CA GLY A 237 -21.04 -16.05 -28.48
C GLY A 237 -21.44 -17.46 -28.06
N ASP A 238 -20.99 -18.47 -28.82
CA ASP A 238 -21.26 -19.88 -28.53
C ASP A 238 -20.63 -20.37 -27.19
N LEU A 239 -19.74 -19.57 -26.59
CA LEU A 239 -19.11 -19.78 -25.28
C LEU A 239 -19.66 -18.87 -24.17
N ALA A 240 -20.83 -18.26 -24.38
CA ALA A 240 -21.47 -17.41 -23.38
C ALA A 240 -21.71 -18.17 -22.07
N LEU A 241 -21.51 -17.47 -20.94
CA LEU A 241 -21.78 -18.00 -19.61
C LEU A 241 -23.25 -18.47 -19.53
N ALA A 242 -23.45 -19.69 -19.03
CA ALA A 242 -24.78 -20.27 -18.91
C ALA A 242 -25.66 -19.38 -18.01
N ALA A 243 -26.96 -19.25 -18.35
CA ALA A 243 -27.89 -18.53 -17.49
C ALA A 243 -27.96 -19.20 -16.11
N VAL A 244 -27.80 -18.41 -15.04
CA VAL A 244 -27.88 -18.91 -13.68
C VAL A 244 -29.35 -19.25 -13.36
N PRO A 245 -29.68 -20.49 -12.96
CA PRO A 245 -31.08 -20.91 -12.73
C PRO A 245 -31.81 -20.12 -11.65
N THR A 246 -31.07 -19.50 -10.72
CA THR A 246 -31.61 -18.66 -9.64
C THR A 246 -32.08 -17.29 -10.12
N GLY A 247 -31.73 -16.90 -11.36
CA GLY A 247 -32.00 -15.58 -11.91
C GLY A 247 -31.02 -14.49 -11.45
N GLU A 248 -30.00 -14.85 -10.66
CA GLU A 248 -28.93 -13.92 -10.27
C GLU A 248 -28.02 -13.58 -11.47
N GLU A 249 -27.46 -12.38 -11.44
CA GLU A 249 -26.58 -11.88 -12.50
C GLU A 249 -25.25 -12.66 -12.56
N VAL A 250 -24.71 -13.06 -11.39
CA VAL A 250 -23.47 -13.83 -11.27
C VAL A 250 -23.76 -15.14 -10.54
N ASP A 251 -23.14 -16.24 -10.95
CA ASP A 251 -23.22 -17.52 -10.23
C ASP A 251 -22.81 -17.31 -8.75
N PRO A 252 -23.70 -17.54 -7.77
CA PRO A 252 -23.40 -17.32 -6.36
C PRO A 252 -22.29 -18.22 -5.81
N ALA A 253 -21.98 -19.34 -6.48
CA ALA A 253 -20.82 -20.15 -6.15
C ALA A 253 -19.50 -19.41 -6.42
N THR A 254 -19.47 -18.39 -7.29
CA THR A 254 -18.28 -17.58 -7.59
C THR A 254 -17.61 -17.03 -6.33
N TRP A 255 -18.43 -16.60 -5.36
CA TRP A 255 -17.98 -15.99 -4.10
C TRP A 255 -17.39 -17.02 -3.11
N TRP A 256 -17.38 -18.30 -3.47
CA TRP A 256 -16.74 -19.38 -2.74
C TRP A 256 -15.34 -19.72 -3.24
N ALA A 257 -14.89 -19.12 -4.34
CA ALA A 257 -13.57 -19.38 -4.93
C ALA A 257 -12.44 -18.65 -4.18
N ILE A 258 -12.32 -18.91 -2.87
CA ILE A 258 -11.42 -18.20 -1.94
C ILE A 258 -9.92 -18.29 -2.30
N SER A 259 -9.55 -19.23 -3.16
CA SER A 259 -8.19 -19.42 -3.69
C SER A 259 -7.82 -18.43 -4.79
N VAL A 260 -8.78 -17.72 -5.37
CA VAL A 260 -8.59 -16.78 -6.50
C VAL A 260 -7.97 -15.48 -6.00
N ASN A 261 -6.93 -15.05 -6.71
CA ASN A 261 -6.24 -13.79 -6.46
C ASN A 261 -6.62 -12.70 -7.49
N ASN A 262 -6.99 -13.11 -8.71
CA ASN A 262 -7.37 -12.20 -9.79
C ASN A 262 -8.77 -12.56 -10.28
N LEU A 263 -9.72 -11.64 -10.13
CA LEU A 263 -11.10 -11.80 -10.57
C LEU A 263 -11.42 -10.73 -11.60
N LYS A 264 -11.86 -11.17 -12.79
CA LYS A 264 -12.43 -10.31 -13.82
C LYS A 264 -13.87 -10.72 -14.07
N ILE A 265 -14.80 -9.78 -13.99
CA ILE A 265 -16.20 -9.99 -14.35
C ILE A 265 -16.60 -8.93 -15.37
N SER A 266 -17.00 -9.37 -16.56
CA SER A 266 -17.52 -8.51 -17.62
C SER A 266 -18.77 -9.15 -18.21
N MET A 267 -19.94 -8.57 -17.93
CA MET A 267 -21.24 -9.14 -18.28
C MET A 267 -22.00 -8.27 -19.29
N ARG A 268 -21.29 -7.55 -20.16
CA ARG A 268 -21.89 -6.67 -21.19
C ARG A 268 -23.03 -5.80 -20.65
N ALA A 269 -22.73 -5.03 -19.60
CA ALA A 269 -23.70 -4.13 -18.98
C ALA A 269 -24.91 -4.79 -18.29
N LYS A 270 -24.91 -6.12 -18.06
CA LYS A 270 -25.94 -6.81 -17.28
C LYS A 270 -25.71 -6.76 -15.78
N LEU A 271 -24.45 -6.70 -15.33
CA LEU A 271 -24.13 -6.65 -13.91
C LEU A 271 -24.45 -5.26 -13.35
N THR A 272 -25.48 -5.17 -12.51
CA THR A 272 -25.96 -3.91 -11.92
C THR A 272 -25.53 -3.75 -10.46
N VAL A 273 -25.34 -4.87 -9.75
CA VAL A 273 -24.91 -4.87 -8.34
C VAL A 273 -23.83 -5.92 -8.13
N LEU A 274 -22.74 -5.51 -7.46
CA LEU A 274 -21.77 -6.45 -6.92
C LEU A 274 -22.21 -6.82 -5.48
N PRO A 275 -22.48 -8.10 -5.19
CA PRO A 275 -22.96 -8.49 -3.86
C PRO A 275 -21.86 -8.36 -2.80
N ALA A 276 -22.27 -8.12 -1.55
CA ALA A 276 -21.39 -8.12 -0.38
C ALA A 276 -20.55 -9.40 -0.24
N ALA A 277 -21.05 -10.52 -0.79
CA ALA A 277 -20.35 -11.80 -0.82
C ALA A 277 -18.97 -11.74 -1.49
N VAL A 278 -18.65 -10.71 -2.30
CA VAL A 278 -17.30 -10.50 -2.85
C VAL A 278 -16.21 -10.46 -1.78
N ALA A 279 -16.53 -9.97 -0.57
CA ALA A 279 -15.62 -9.88 0.57
C ALA A 279 -15.04 -11.22 1.03
N ARG A 280 -15.72 -12.32 0.69
CA ARG A 280 -15.27 -13.68 1.01
C ARG A 280 -13.99 -14.07 0.29
N LEU A 281 -13.69 -13.42 -0.83
CA LEU A 281 -12.48 -13.61 -1.61
C LEU A 281 -11.31 -12.86 -0.94
N SER A 282 -11.01 -13.18 0.32
CA SER A 282 -10.05 -12.43 1.15
C SER A 282 -8.61 -12.43 0.62
N GLY A 283 -8.27 -13.37 -0.27
CA GLY A 283 -6.99 -13.44 -0.99
C GLY A 283 -6.91 -12.56 -2.24
N LEU A 284 -8.00 -11.88 -2.63
CA LEU A 284 -8.10 -11.15 -3.88
C LEU A 284 -7.14 -9.96 -3.92
N ARG A 285 -6.33 -9.89 -4.98
CA ARG A 285 -5.34 -8.83 -5.25
C ARG A 285 -5.77 -7.93 -6.41
N THR A 286 -6.49 -8.49 -7.38
CA THR A 286 -6.95 -7.77 -8.57
C THR A 286 -8.43 -8.02 -8.75
N LEU A 287 -9.21 -6.93 -8.81
CA LEU A 287 -10.64 -6.97 -9.11
C LEU A 287 -10.92 -6.08 -10.33
N ILE A 288 -11.38 -6.69 -11.42
CA ILE A 288 -11.72 -6.02 -12.67
C ILE A 288 -13.22 -6.20 -12.93
N LEU A 289 -13.94 -5.10 -12.93
CA LEU A 289 -15.38 -4.98 -13.09
C LEU A 289 -15.74 -4.00 -14.22
N SER A 290 -14.79 -3.68 -15.08
CA SER A 290 -14.98 -2.74 -16.18
C SER A 290 -16.03 -3.21 -17.19
N ASP A 291 -16.71 -2.26 -17.83
CA ASP A 291 -17.72 -2.49 -18.86
C ASP A 291 -18.97 -3.24 -18.36
N ASN A 292 -19.45 -2.86 -17.17
CA ASN A 292 -20.69 -3.33 -16.56
C ASN A 292 -21.68 -2.15 -16.37
N SER A 293 -22.79 -2.39 -15.66
CA SER A 293 -23.79 -1.36 -15.31
C SER A 293 -23.87 -1.14 -13.80
N LEU A 294 -22.76 -1.35 -13.08
CA LEU A 294 -22.73 -1.23 -11.62
C LEU A 294 -23.14 0.17 -11.19
N THR A 295 -24.14 0.27 -10.31
CA THR A 295 -24.57 1.56 -9.75
C THR A 295 -23.80 1.96 -8.49
N SER A 296 -23.21 0.98 -7.81
CA SER A 296 -22.42 1.16 -6.60
C SER A 296 -21.46 -0.02 -6.41
N LEU A 297 -20.47 0.19 -5.54
CA LEU A 297 -19.66 -0.89 -4.97
C LEU A 297 -20.13 -1.15 -3.53
N PRO A 298 -20.18 -2.40 -3.06
CA PRO A 298 -20.54 -2.73 -1.68
C PRO A 298 -19.46 -2.24 -0.70
N GLY A 299 -19.86 -1.84 0.51
CA GLY A 299 -18.91 -1.41 1.56
C GLY A 299 -17.97 -2.54 2.00
N GLU A 300 -18.42 -3.79 1.88
CA GLU A 300 -17.65 -4.98 2.20
C GLU A 300 -16.41 -5.16 1.28
N ILE A 301 -16.27 -4.38 0.21
CA ILE A 301 -15.02 -4.30 -0.56
C ILE A 301 -13.82 -3.93 0.34
N GLY A 302 -14.06 -3.19 1.43
CA GLY A 302 -13.04 -2.84 2.43
C GLY A 302 -12.46 -4.03 3.18
N GLU A 303 -13.12 -5.19 3.18
CA GLU A 303 -12.61 -6.42 3.80
C GLU A 303 -11.53 -7.12 2.95
N LEU A 304 -11.39 -6.72 1.68
CA LEU A 304 -10.38 -7.24 0.74
C LEU A 304 -9.01 -6.63 1.05
N SER A 305 -8.43 -6.99 2.20
CA SER A 305 -7.16 -6.44 2.71
C SER A 305 -5.95 -6.66 1.78
N GLN A 306 -6.02 -7.64 0.87
CA GLN A 306 -4.97 -7.94 -0.11
C GLN A 306 -5.14 -7.20 -1.44
N LEU A 307 -6.23 -6.46 -1.62
CA LEU A 307 -6.55 -5.78 -2.88
C LEU A 307 -5.50 -4.71 -3.21
N ARG A 308 -4.96 -4.80 -4.42
CA ARG A 308 -3.96 -3.89 -4.98
C ARG A 308 -4.48 -3.14 -6.20
N VAL A 309 -5.30 -3.81 -7.00
CA VAL A 309 -5.83 -3.28 -8.25
C VAL A 309 -7.34 -3.36 -8.23
N LEU A 310 -7.99 -2.21 -8.38
CA LEU A 310 -9.42 -2.08 -8.58
C LEU A 310 -9.67 -1.36 -9.91
N GLU A 311 -10.27 -2.06 -10.85
CA GLU A 311 -10.72 -1.50 -12.12
C GLU A 311 -12.24 -1.66 -12.21
N ALA A 312 -12.96 -0.56 -12.35
CA ALA A 312 -14.41 -0.53 -12.53
C ALA A 312 -14.77 0.59 -13.54
N GLU A 313 -13.98 0.70 -14.61
CA GLU A 313 -14.21 1.73 -15.64
C GLU A 313 -15.51 1.45 -16.41
N ARG A 314 -16.18 2.49 -16.91
CA ARG A 314 -17.40 2.38 -17.72
C ARG A 314 -18.53 1.65 -16.99
N ASN A 315 -18.89 2.17 -15.83
CA ASN A 315 -20.03 1.73 -15.03
C ASN A 315 -20.95 2.94 -14.74
N GLN A 316 -21.85 2.82 -13.77
CA GLN A 316 -22.76 3.89 -13.34
C GLN A 316 -22.55 4.26 -11.86
N ILE A 317 -21.35 4.01 -11.33
CA ILE A 317 -21.01 4.18 -9.91
C ILE A 317 -21.12 5.64 -9.52
N ALA A 318 -22.00 5.96 -8.56
CA ALA A 318 -22.22 7.33 -8.08
C ALA A 318 -21.22 7.74 -6.98
N SER A 319 -20.76 6.80 -6.18
CA SER A 319 -19.79 7.05 -5.10
C SER A 319 -18.92 5.81 -4.86
N ILE A 320 -17.71 6.05 -4.36
CA ILE A 320 -16.83 5.00 -3.85
C ILE A 320 -17.16 4.83 -2.35
N PRO A 321 -17.35 3.60 -1.85
CA PRO A 321 -17.62 3.38 -0.42
C PRO A 321 -16.43 3.78 0.44
N ASP A 322 -16.67 4.42 1.59
CA ASP A 322 -15.63 4.90 2.52
C ASP A 322 -14.77 3.74 3.05
N GLU A 323 -15.35 2.55 3.15
CA GLU A 323 -14.67 1.33 3.58
C GLU A 323 -13.51 0.93 2.66
N ILE A 324 -13.42 1.45 1.42
CA ILE A 324 -12.26 1.24 0.54
C ILE A 324 -10.95 1.70 1.19
N ALA A 325 -11.01 2.65 2.13
CA ALA A 325 -9.89 3.10 2.93
C ALA A 325 -9.23 1.97 3.75
N ASN A 326 -9.94 0.86 4.01
CA ASN A 326 -9.42 -0.32 4.70
C ASN A 326 -8.52 -1.18 3.80
N CYS A 327 -8.62 -1.04 2.47
CA CYS A 327 -7.73 -1.69 1.50
C CYS A 327 -6.35 -1.00 1.49
N LYS A 328 -5.56 -1.16 2.56
CA LYS A 328 -4.26 -0.47 2.74
C LYS A 328 -3.20 -0.82 1.69
N ASN A 329 -3.42 -1.86 0.89
CA ASN A 329 -2.52 -2.29 -0.18
C ASN A 329 -2.91 -1.78 -1.57
N LEU A 330 -3.94 -0.93 -1.67
CA LEU A 330 -4.44 -0.43 -2.95
C LEU A 330 -3.38 0.46 -3.63
N GLU A 331 -3.00 0.07 -4.84
CA GLU A 331 -1.94 0.70 -5.64
C GLU A 331 -2.52 1.30 -6.92
N ASN A 332 -3.44 0.60 -7.59
CA ASN A 332 -4.03 1.05 -8.84
C ASN A 332 -5.55 1.10 -8.73
N VAL A 333 -6.12 2.28 -8.95
CA VAL A 333 -7.57 2.50 -8.99
C VAL A 333 -7.94 3.12 -10.33
N ARG A 334 -8.80 2.44 -11.08
CA ARG A 334 -9.34 2.93 -12.35
C ARG A 334 -10.86 2.87 -12.28
N VAL A 335 -11.48 4.03 -12.13
CA VAL A 335 -12.95 4.19 -12.01
C VAL A 335 -13.44 5.26 -13.00
N GLY A 336 -12.77 5.37 -14.15
CA GLY A 336 -13.16 6.30 -15.20
C GLY A 336 -14.53 5.96 -15.84
N TYR A 337 -15.18 6.97 -16.41
CA TYR A 337 -16.49 6.89 -17.05
C TYR A 337 -17.56 6.32 -16.12
N ASN A 338 -17.71 6.96 -14.95
CA ASN A 338 -18.72 6.69 -13.93
C ASN A 338 -19.48 7.99 -13.59
N LYS A 339 -20.18 8.04 -12.45
CA LYS A 339 -20.94 9.20 -11.96
C LYS A 339 -20.37 9.73 -10.64
N ILE A 340 -19.08 9.51 -10.37
CA ILE A 340 -18.43 9.85 -9.10
C ILE A 340 -18.29 11.36 -8.97
N THR A 341 -18.70 11.90 -7.81
CA THR A 341 -18.63 13.35 -7.51
C THR A 341 -17.62 13.69 -6.42
N ASP A 342 -17.16 12.72 -5.62
CA ASP A 342 -16.21 12.92 -4.54
C ASP A 342 -15.20 11.76 -4.45
N LEU A 343 -13.98 12.09 -4.00
CA LEU A 343 -12.85 11.17 -3.80
C LEU A 343 -12.40 11.07 -2.33
N SER A 344 -13.17 11.62 -1.39
CA SER A 344 -12.87 11.56 0.05
C SER A 344 -12.65 10.12 0.57
N ALA A 345 -13.39 9.15 0.05
CA ALA A 345 -13.20 7.73 0.35
C ALA A 345 -11.78 7.21 0.03
N LEU A 346 -11.06 7.86 -0.88
CA LEU A 346 -9.68 7.51 -1.26
C LEU A 346 -8.61 8.33 -0.49
N ALA A 347 -9.01 9.22 0.42
CA ALA A 347 -8.10 10.11 1.15
C ALA A 347 -7.03 9.34 1.93
N ASP A 348 -7.38 8.18 2.51
CA ASP A 348 -6.47 7.37 3.34
C ASP A 348 -5.80 6.19 2.59
N CYS A 349 -5.98 6.12 1.26
CA CYS A 349 -5.31 5.14 0.40
C CYS A 349 -3.89 5.62 0.01
N ASP A 350 -2.95 5.64 0.94
CA ASP A 350 -1.64 6.32 0.73
C ASP A 350 -0.68 5.58 -0.21
N ASN A 351 -0.97 4.31 -0.47
CA ASN A 351 -0.17 3.46 -1.35
C ASN A 351 -0.50 3.59 -2.84
N LEU A 352 -1.43 4.49 -3.20
CA LEU A 352 -1.81 4.70 -4.60
C LEU A 352 -0.61 5.12 -5.45
N VAL A 353 -0.43 4.37 -6.55
CA VAL A 353 0.55 4.59 -7.61
C VAL A 353 -0.15 5.16 -8.85
N THR A 354 -1.33 4.63 -9.18
CA THR A 354 -2.12 5.05 -10.33
C THR A 354 -3.55 5.34 -9.92
N LEU A 355 -4.03 6.54 -10.22
CA LEU A 355 -5.44 6.91 -10.07
C LEU A 355 -5.99 7.43 -11.41
N VAL A 356 -7.02 6.77 -11.92
CA VAL A 356 -7.75 7.16 -13.12
C VAL A 356 -9.22 7.32 -12.80
N VAL A 357 -9.70 8.56 -12.89
CA VAL A 357 -11.08 9.01 -12.59
C VAL A 357 -11.66 9.82 -13.75
N ASP A 358 -11.17 9.58 -14.97
CA ASP A 358 -11.60 10.28 -16.19
C ASP A 358 -13.13 10.19 -16.39
N GLY A 359 -13.78 11.20 -16.97
CA GLY A 359 -15.19 11.09 -17.37
C GLY A 359 -16.16 10.88 -16.21
N ASN A 360 -15.91 11.52 -15.07
CA ASN A 360 -16.78 11.54 -13.90
C ASN A 360 -17.42 12.93 -13.72
N ALA A 361 -18.02 13.19 -12.57
CA ALA A 361 -18.65 14.47 -12.23
C ALA A 361 -17.90 15.19 -11.09
N LEU A 362 -16.56 15.13 -11.10
CA LEU A 362 -15.72 15.76 -10.08
C LEU A 362 -15.58 17.26 -10.34
N ASP A 363 -15.87 18.09 -9.34
CA ASP A 363 -15.64 19.55 -9.40
C ASP A 363 -14.32 19.99 -8.72
N SER A 364 -13.73 19.11 -7.89
CA SER A 364 -12.48 19.37 -7.18
C SER A 364 -11.70 18.07 -6.90
N LEU A 365 -10.39 18.22 -6.63
CA LEU A 365 -9.50 17.13 -6.20
C LEU A 365 -8.98 17.32 -4.76
N GLU A 366 -9.45 18.35 -4.04
CA GLU A 366 -8.96 18.67 -2.68
C GLU A 366 -9.25 17.55 -1.68
N SER A 367 -10.39 16.85 -1.81
CA SER A 367 -10.78 15.76 -0.91
C SER A 367 -9.89 14.51 -1.01
N LEU A 368 -9.08 14.39 -2.06
CA LEU A 368 -8.17 13.26 -2.26
C LEU A 368 -6.96 13.26 -1.30
N ASN A 369 -6.70 14.38 -0.61
CA ASN A 369 -5.55 14.56 0.27
C ASN A 369 -4.21 14.19 -0.43
N LEU A 370 -3.91 14.90 -1.52
CA LEU A 370 -2.72 14.64 -2.36
C LEU A 370 -1.39 14.74 -1.60
N ARG A 371 -1.37 15.46 -0.46
CA ARG A 371 -0.21 15.59 0.41
C ARG A 371 0.34 14.25 0.87
N GLU A 372 -0.53 13.30 1.21
CA GLU A 372 -0.13 11.99 1.73
C GLU A 372 0.14 10.96 0.60
N LYS A 373 -0.20 11.30 -0.65
CA LYS A 373 -0.02 10.41 -1.83
C LYS A 373 1.42 10.41 -2.36
N GLN A 374 2.37 10.04 -1.50
CA GLN A 374 3.81 10.06 -1.79
C GLN A 374 4.24 9.03 -2.85
N ARG A 375 3.41 8.00 -3.10
CA ARG A 375 3.66 6.96 -4.11
C ARG A 375 3.03 7.23 -5.47
N LEU A 376 2.20 8.27 -5.60
CA LEU A 376 1.43 8.53 -6.81
C LEU A 376 2.34 8.91 -7.98
N VAL A 377 2.22 8.16 -9.07
CA VAL A 377 2.98 8.33 -10.31
C VAL A 377 2.09 8.84 -11.44
N THR A 378 0.86 8.34 -11.53
CA THR A 378 -0.08 8.72 -12.59
C THR A 378 -1.39 9.17 -11.97
N LEU A 379 -1.80 10.40 -12.31
CA LEU A 379 -3.10 10.96 -11.96
C LEU A 379 -3.82 11.38 -13.24
N SER A 380 -4.96 10.75 -13.52
CA SER A 380 -5.83 11.09 -14.63
C SER A 380 -7.22 11.42 -14.14
N ALA A 381 -7.67 12.64 -14.43
CA ALA A 381 -9.03 13.11 -14.16
C ALA A 381 -9.54 13.92 -15.37
N LYS A 382 -9.33 13.40 -16.59
CA LYS A 382 -9.80 14.03 -17.84
C LYS A 382 -11.32 14.12 -17.84
N LYS A 383 -11.92 15.06 -18.58
CA LYS A 383 -13.37 15.13 -18.81
C LYS A 383 -14.18 15.14 -17.50
N ASN A 384 -13.82 16.03 -16.58
CA ASN A 384 -14.53 16.27 -15.32
C ASN A 384 -14.95 17.75 -15.26
N GLY A 385 -15.48 18.18 -14.11
CA GLY A 385 -15.87 19.56 -13.82
C GLY A 385 -14.81 20.38 -13.08
N ILE A 386 -13.56 19.90 -12.97
CA ILE A 386 -12.56 20.43 -12.03
C ILE A 386 -12.25 21.90 -12.32
N GLU A 387 -12.44 22.77 -11.33
CA GLU A 387 -12.27 24.23 -11.48
C GLU A 387 -10.84 24.72 -11.20
N SER A 388 -10.13 24.03 -10.31
CA SER A 388 -8.78 24.38 -9.91
C SER A 388 -7.94 23.13 -9.63
N VAL A 389 -6.63 23.27 -9.83
CA VAL A 389 -5.67 22.25 -9.41
C VAL A 389 -5.32 22.51 -7.94
N PRO A 390 -5.43 21.51 -7.05
CA PRO A 390 -5.12 21.66 -5.63
C PRO A 390 -3.64 21.94 -5.41
N ALA A 391 -3.35 22.78 -4.41
CA ALA A 391 -2.01 23.15 -3.97
C ALA A 391 -1.12 21.93 -3.63
N ASP A 392 -1.74 20.94 -2.97
CA ASP A 392 -1.02 19.77 -2.48
C ASP A 392 -0.54 18.86 -3.61
N LEU A 393 -0.97 19.06 -4.87
CA LEU A 393 -0.40 18.36 -6.03
C LEU A 393 1.13 18.54 -6.13
N GLY A 394 1.64 19.71 -5.74
CA GLY A 394 3.07 19.98 -5.69
C GLY A 394 3.85 19.08 -4.74
N LYS A 395 3.17 18.45 -3.77
CA LYS A 395 3.77 17.54 -2.78
C LYS A 395 3.95 16.12 -3.30
N CYS A 396 3.30 15.72 -4.40
CA CYS A 396 3.46 14.40 -5.01
C CYS A 396 4.81 14.28 -5.76
N GLN A 397 5.89 13.98 -5.05
CA GLN A 397 7.26 14.01 -5.60
C GLN A 397 7.60 12.89 -6.61
N LEU A 398 6.71 11.90 -6.77
CA LEU A 398 6.86 10.81 -7.74
C LEU A 398 5.98 10.97 -8.99
N LEU A 399 5.14 12.00 -9.03
CA LEU A 399 4.19 12.21 -10.11
C LEU A 399 4.94 12.40 -11.43
N ALA A 400 4.58 11.56 -12.41
CA ALA A 400 5.19 11.50 -13.72
C ALA A 400 4.21 11.89 -14.82
N GLU A 401 2.93 11.55 -14.64
CA GLU A 401 1.88 11.72 -15.64
C GLU A 401 0.68 12.39 -15.00
N ILE A 402 0.34 13.58 -15.52
CA ILE A 402 -0.76 14.40 -15.03
C ILE A 402 -1.69 14.68 -16.19
N PHE A 403 -2.91 14.22 -16.08
CA PHE A 403 -3.88 14.29 -17.15
C PHE A 403 -5.16 14.94 -16.64
N LEU A 404 -5.34 16.22 -16.98
CA LEU A 404 -6.46 17.05 -16.51
C LEU A 404 -7.17 17.74 -17.69
N ASN A 405 -7.09 17.16 -18.89
CA ASN A 405 -7.75 17.70 -20.08
C ASN A 405 -9.27 17.76 -19.91
N ASP A 406 -9.91 18.65 -20.67
CA ASP A 406 -11.37 18.77 -20.74
C ASP A 406 -11.99 18.99 -19.35
N ASN A 407 -11.44 19.95 -18.59
CA ASN A 407 -11.96 20.39 -17.30
C ASN A 407 -12.28 21.90 -17.34
N LYS A 408 -12.54 22.51 -16.18
CA LYS A 408 -12.83 23.96 -16.04
C LYS A 408 -11.66 24.74 -15.43
N ILE A 409 -10.43 24.22 -15.54
CA ILE A 409 -9.25 24.80 -14.90
C ILE A 409 -8.91 26.15 -15.55
N GLY A 410 -9.01 27.23 -14.75
CA GLY A 410 -8.63 28.58 -15.19
C GLY A 410 -7.15 28.88 -14.95
N ASP A 411 -6.65 28.58 -13.77
CA ASP A 411 -5.29 28.93 -13.36
C ASP A 411 -4.57 27.75 -12.72
N LEU A 412 -3.23 27.78 -12.77
CA LEU A 412 -2.37 26.77 -12.17
C LEU A 412 -1.72 27.33 -10.90
N PRO A 413 -1.71 26.57 -9.79
CA PRO A 413 -1.09 26.99 -8.54
C PRO A 413 0.43 27.00 -8.65
N MET A 414 1.09 27.91 -7.93
CA MET A 414 2.55 28.00 -7.95
C MET A 414 3.25 26.72 -7.43
N SER A 415 2.60 25.98 -6.50
CA SER A 415 3.08 24.71 -5.97
C SER A 415 3.23 23.62 -7.03
N MET A 416 2.48 23.68 -8.14
CA MET A 416 2.64 22.73 -9.23
C MET A 416 4.09 22.76 -9.78
N GLY A 417 4.74 23.93 -9.72
CA GLY A 417 6.16 24.08 -10.06
C GLY A 417 7.15 23.49 -9.05
N GLU A 418 6.70 22.96 -7.90
CA GLU A 418 7.50 22.20 -6.95
C GLU A 418 7.72 20.74 -7.37
N LEU A 419 6.94 20.26 -8.34
CA LEU A 419 7.12 18.92 -8.90
C LEU A 419 8.53 18.72 -9.46
N LYS A 420 9.04 17.49 -9.34
CA LYS A 420 10.37 17.14 -9.86
C LYS A 420 10.35 17.11 -11.39
N GLU A 421 10.75 18.21 -12.02
CA GLU A 421 10.83 18.38 -13.49
C GLU A 421 11.52 17.25 -14.26
N LYS A 422 12.47 16.53 -13.62
CA LYS A 422 13.16 15.38 -14.24
C LYS A 422 12.32 14.10 -14.26
N LYS A 423 11.28 14.02 -13.43
CA LYS A 423 10.39 12.87 -13.29
C LYS A 423 9.08 13.05 -14.05
N VAL A 424 8.57 14.29 -14.12
CA VAL A 424 7.35 14.60 -14.87
C VAL A 424 7.61 14.44 -16.37
N ARG A 425 6.89 13.48 -16.99
CA ARG A 425 6.99 13.14 -18.41
C ARG A 425 5.90 13.82 -19.22
N ALA A 426 4.69 13.91 -18.67
CA ALA A 426 3.53 14.44 -19.36
C ALA A 426 2.64 15.25 -18.41
N ILE A 427 2.25 16.44 -18.87
CA ILE A 427 1.16 17.24 -18.29
C ILE A 427 0.24 17.60 -19.44
N GLU A 428 -1.00 17.11 -19.39
CA GLU A 428 -2.03 17.43 -20.37
C GLU A 428 -3.15 18.24 -19.69
N LEU A 429 -3.41 19.45 -20.19
CA LEU A 429 -4.40 20.42 -19.73
C LEU A 429 -5.22 20.99 -20.90
N ASP A 430 -5.17 20.35 -22.07
CA ASP A 430 -5.91 20.77 -23.25
C ASP A 430 -7.42 20.76 -22.97
N GLY A 431 -8.19 21.62 -23.62
CA GLY A 431 -9.64 21.72 -23.37
C GLY A 431 -10.04 22.45 -22.10
N ASN A 432 -9.10 23.06 -21.36
CA ASN A 432 -9.39 23.90 -20.20
C ASN A 432 -9.45 25.41 -20.54
N PRO A 433 -10.29 26.20 -19.85
CA PRO A 433 -10.39 27.66 -20.03
C PRO A 433 -9.22 28.43 -19.38
N LEU A 434 -7.97 28.05 -19.66
CA LEU A 434 -6.77 28.58 -19.02
C LEU A 434 -6.62 30.10 -19.20
N ASN A 435 -6.44 30.89 -18.13
CA ASN A 435 -6.37 32.34 -18.23
C ASN A 435 -5.05 32.84 -18.82
N ASP A 436 -3.92 32.20 -18.49
CA ASP A 436 -2.59 32.61 -18.92
C ASP A 436 -2.31 32.23 -20.41
N PRO A 437 -2.10 33.21 -21.31
CA PRO A 437 -1.83 32.95 -22.73
C PRO A 437 -0.53 32.18 -22.99
N LYS A 438 0.48 32.30 -22.12
CA LYS A 438 1.73 31.53 -22.24
C LYS A 438 1.50 30.08 -21.89
N VAL A 439 0.79 29.81 -20.79
CA VAL A 439 0.41 28.43 -20.41
C VAL A 439 -0.36 27.79 -21.56
N LYS A 440 -1.39 28.46 -22.09
CA LYS A 440 -2.14 28.02 -23.28
C LYS A 440 -1.25 27.66 -24.48
N LYS A 441 -0.22 28.46 -24.75
CA LYS A 441 0.70 28.24 -25.89
C LYS A 441 1.67 27.06 -25.66
N MET A 442 1.97 26.75 -24.38
CA MET A 442 2.80 25.62 -23.99
C MET A 442 2.02 24.29 -24.01
N MET A 443 0.69 24.33 -23.89
CA MET A 443 -0.17 23.15 -24.04
C MET A 443 -0.22 22.67 -25.50
N GLY A 444 -0.25 21.34 -25.69
CA GLY A 444 -0.31 20.69 -27.01
C GLY A 444 1.02 20.52 -27.77
N LYS A 445 2.18 20.79 -27.16
CA LYS A 445 3.49 20.72 -27.86
C LYS A 445 4.59 20.00 -27.05
N SER A 446 4.79 18.71 -27.31
CA SER A 446 5.98 17.91 -26.94
C SER A 446 6.39 17.84 -25.45
N ALA A 447 7.05 16.75 -25.06
CA ALA A 447 7.56 16.55 -23.68
C ALA A 447 8.58 17.61 -23.21
N ASN A 448 9.18 18.38 -24.13
CA ASN A 448 10.20 19.39 -23.78
C ASN A 448 9.61 20.63 -23.10
N LEU A 449 8.34 20.95 -23.34
CA LEU A 449 7.67 22.12 -22.76
C LEU A 449 7.16 21.88 -21.35
N VAL A 450 7.10 20.62 -20.87
CA VAL A 450 6.72 20.29 -19.48
C VAL A 450 7.65 20.97 -18.48
N LYS A 451 8.97 20.94 -18.72
CA LYS A 451 9.94 21.60 -17.85
C LYS A 451 9.79 23.11 -17.88
N GLU A 452 9.62 23.69 -19.06
CA GLU A 452 9.42 25.13 -19.22
C GLU A 452 8.14 25.59 -18.52
N LEU A 453 7.06 24.81 -18.63
CA LEU A 453 5.80 25.04 -17.94
C LEU A 453 5.99 25.04 -16.43
N LEU A 454 6.63 24.01 -15.85
CA LEU A 454 6.85 23.92 -14.41
C LEU A 454 7.71 25.09 -13.89
N VAL A 455 8.79 25.45 -14.60
CA VAL A 455 9.64 26.61 -14.26
C VAL A 455 8.84 27.92 -14.34
N TYR A 456 7.98 28.06 -15.34
CA TYR A 456 7.14 29.23 -15.53
C TYR A 456 6.08 29.36 -14.42
N VAL A 457 5.35 28.29 -14.12
CA VAL A 457 4.30 28.23 -13.10
C VAL A 457 4.88 28.46 -11.70
N ARG A 458 6.09 27.96 -11.40
CA ARG A 458 6.78 28.25 -10.14
C ARG A 458 6.95 29.75 -9.86
N LYS A 459 7.08 30.58 -10.90
CA LYS A 459 7.30 32.03 -10.78
C LYS A 459 6.02 32.86 -10.97
N ASN A 460 5.07 32.38 -11.78
CA ASN A 460 3.92 33.16 -12.22
C ASN A 460 2.56 32.51 -11.89
N GLY A 461 2.55 31.33 -11.28
CA GLY A 461 1.33 30.65 -10.84
C GLY A 461 0.62 31.40 -9.72
N VAL A 462 -0.64 31.04 -9.49
CA VAL A 462 -1.46 31.64 -8.44
C VAL A 462 -0.90 31.28 -7.07
N LYS A 463 -0.80 32.27 -6.18
CA LYS A 463 -0.36 32.07 -4.79
C LYS A 463 -1.47 31.42 -3.98
N GLU A 464 -1.09 30.44 -3.18
CA GLU A 464 -1.98 29.77 -2.23
C GLU A 464 -2.11 30.61 -0.96
N GLY A 465 -3.33 30.91 -0.53
CA GLY A 465 -3.58 31.68 0.70
C GLY A 465 -3.50 33.20 0.52
N GLY A 466 -4.51 33.76 -0.16
CA GLY A 466 -4.81 35.18 -0.15
C GLY A 466 -6.29 35.36 -0.43
N GLY A 467 -7.08 35.63 0.61
CA GLY A 467 -8.51 35.88 0.52
C GLY A 467 -8.85 36.94 -0.53
N GLY A 468 -10.09 36.85 -1.02
CA GLY A 468 -10.62 37.58 -2.16
C GLY A 468 -10.17 39.03 -2.29
N GLY A 469 -9.77 39.37 -3.52
CA GLY A 469 -9.48 40.74 -3.90
C GLY A 469 -9.42 40.84 -5.41
N LYS A 470 -10.56 41.17 -6.03
CA LYS A 470 -10.61 41.71 -7.39
C LYS A 470 -9.47 42.73 -7.56
N GLY A 471 -8.64 42.54 -8.58
CA GLY A 471 -7.55 43.47 -8.86
C GLY A 471 -6.99 43.29 -10.26
N GLY A 472 -7.81 43.63 -11.26
CA GLY A 472 -7.37 43.72 -12.65
C GLY A 472 -6.23 44.74 -12.82
N LYS A 473 -5.33 44.40 -13.75
CA LYS A 473 -4.51 45.26 -14.62
C LYS A 473 -3.97 46.61 -14.09
N GLY A 474 -2.65 46.75 -14.18
CA GLY A 474 -1.95 48.01 -14.49
C GLY A 474 -0.44 47.83 -14.29
N GLY A 475 0.43 47.84 -15.29
CA GLY A 475 0.57 48.90 -16.28
C GLY A 475 1.62 49.90 -15.79
N LYS A 476 2.84 49.80 -16.32
CA LYS A 476 4.03 50.60 -15.96
C LYS A 476 3.81 52.13 -16.04
N GLY A 477 4.20 52.84 -14.96
CA GLY A 477 5.08 54.02 -14.95
C GLY A 477 4.61 55.36 -15.52
N LYS A 478 4.69 56.42 -14.70
CA LYS A 478 5.56 57.61 -14.92
C LYS A 478 5.43 58.64 -13.78
N LYS A 479 6.57 59.26 -13.45
CA LYS A 479 6.74 60.41 -12.56
C LYS A 479 5.93 61.62 -13.02
N GLY A 480 5.39 62.41 -12.10
CA GLY A 480 4.90 63.75 -12.40
C GLY A 480 4.17 64.49 -11.27
N LYS A 481 4.93 65.34 -10.56
CA LYS A 481 4.56 66.63 -9.93
C LYS A 481 3.54 66.72 -8.77
N LYS A 482 4.06 67.39 -7.73
CA LYS A 482 3.37 68.13 -6.65
C LYS A 482 2.12 68.91 -7.10
N ALA A 483 1.08 68.85 -6.28
CA ALA A 483 0.18 69.97 -6.00
C ALA A 483 -0.26 69.91 -4.52
N LYS A 484 -0.53 71.10 -3.97
CA LYS A 484 -0.77 71.44 -2.56
C LYS A 484 -2.18 71.05 -2.09
N ALA A 485 -2.25 70.92 -0.76
CA ALA A 485 -3.39 70.95 0.15
C ALA A 485 -4.69 71.59 -0.33
N GLU A 486 -5.81 70.98 0.06
CA GLU A 486 -6.95 71.66 0.69
C GLU A 486 -7.77 70.65 1.52
N SER A 487 -8.32 71.18 2.61
CA SER A 487 -9.01 70.55 3.73
C SER A 487 -10.52 70.52 3.56
N SER A 488 -11.19 69.48 4.04
CA SER A 488 -12.59 69.41 4.55
C SER A 488 -12.80 67.94 4.95
N ASP A 489 -12.88 67.57 6.23
CA ASP A 489 -14.03 67.74 7.14
C ASP A 489 -15.37 67.48 6.44
N ASP A 490 -15.86 66.24 6.57
CA ASP A 490 -17.28 65.92 6.83
C ASP A 490 -17.42 64.41 7.10
N GLU A 491 -17.63 64.08 8.38
CA GLU A 491 -18.34 62.86 8.78
C GLU A 491 -19.83 63.04 8.46
N PRO A 492 -20.56 61.93 8.23
CA PRO A 492 -21.83 61.82 8.93
C PRO A 492 -22.00 60.47 9.64
N GLU A 493 -22.54 60.62 10.85
CA GLU A 493 -23.08 59.64 11.79
C GLU A 493 -24.21 58.74 11.21
N PRO A 494 -24.58 57.66 11.93
CA PRO A 494 -25.37 56.55 11.39
C PRO A 494 -26.88 56.78 11.49
N GLU A 495 -27.63 56.28 10.50
CA GLU A 495 -29.10 56.23 10.58
C GLU A 495 -29.59 55.02 11.40
N PRO A 496 -30.64 55.19 12.23
CA PRO A 496 -31.31 54.13 12.96
C PRO A 496 -32.54 53.60 12.21
N GLU A 497 -32.77 52.28 12.27
CA GLU A 497 -34.02 51.60 12.65
C GLU A 497 -33.85 50.08 12.59
#